data_AF-A0A553ZSI9-F1
#
_entry.id   AF-A0A553ZSI9-F1
#
_cell.length_a   1.000
_cell.length_b   1.000
_cell.length_c   1.000
_cell.angle_alpha   90.00
_cell.angle_beta   90.00
_cell.angle_gamma   90.00
#
_symmetry.space_group_name_H-M   'P 1'
#
loop_
_entity.id
_entity.type
_entity.pdbx_description
1 polymer ?
#
loop_
_entity_poly.entity_id
_entity_poly.type
_entity_poly.pdbx_seq_one_letter_code
_entity_poly.pdbx_strand_id
1 'polypeptide(L)'
;DIARRTPNGLIRKTPGFGPRSALKLLQDEDREYGYVIERGNKFVGAVSIDSLKTALTQQQGLDAALIDAPLAVDAQTPLSELLSHVGQA
;
A
#
# COMPACT_ATOMS: atom_id res chain seq x y z
N ASP A 1 -15.88 16.86 4.86
CA ASP A 1 -15.17 17.16 3.61
C ASP A 1 -14.50 15.88 3.11
N ILE A 2 -14.89 15.35 1.94
CA ILE A 2 -14.50 14.01 1.46
C ILE A 2 -13.71 14.04 0.14
N ALA A 3 -13.22 15.21 -0.29
CA ALA A 3 -12.58 15.36 -1.58
C ALA A 3 -11.12 15.85 -1.45
N ARG A 4 -10.20 14.95 -1.09
CA ARG A 4 -8.76 15.16 -1.35
C ARG A 4 -8.41 14.58 -2.72
N ARG A 5 -7.87 15.43 -3.59
CA ARG A 5 -7.68 15.25 -5.04
C ARG A 5 -6.64 14.17 -5.43
N THR A 6 -5.98 13.56 -4.45
CA THR A 6 -5.04 12.46 -4.64
C THR A 6 -5.35 11.39 -3.59
N PRO A 7 -5.52 10.11 -3.96
CA PRO A 7 -5.70 9.06 -2.97
C PRO A 7 -4.43 8.98 -2.10
N ASN A 8 -4.57 9.34 -0.83
CA ASN A 8 -3.49 9.31 0.16
C ASN A 8 -2.91 7.88 0.26
N GLY A 9 -1.60 7.77 0.45
CA GLY A 9 -0.93 6.46 0.55
C GLY A 9 -0.66 5.77 -0.80
N LEU A 10 -0.89 6.43 -1.94
CA LEU A 10 -0.52 5.89 -3.25
C LEU A 10 0.97 6.11 -3.54
N ILE A 11 1.70 5.01 -3.72
CA ILE A 11 3.13 4.98 -4.00
C ILE A 11 3.35 4.66 -5.48
N ARG A 12 4.00 5.56 -6.23
CA ARG A 12 4.41 5.29 -7.61
C ARG A 12 5.80 4.66 -7.65
N LYS A 13 5.89 3.42 -8.14
CA LYS A 13 7.15 2.74 -8.40
C LYS A 13 7.82 3.36 -9.63
N THR A 14 8.84 4.17 -9.39
CA THR A 14 9.72 4.75 -10.41
C THR A 14 11.18 4.39 -10.10
N PRO A 15 12.07 4.36 -11.10
CA PRO A 15 13.49 4.15 -10.86
C PRO A 15 14.02 5.15 -9.82
N GLY A 16 14.68 4.65 -8.77
CA GLY A 16 15.18 5.47 -7.65
C GLY A 16 14.18 5.72 -6.52
N PHE A 17 12.90 5.34 -6.67
CA PHE A 17 11.93 5.40 -5.58
C PHE A 17 11.97 4.11 -4.75
N GLY A 18 12.66 4.17 -3.60
CA GLY A 18 12.91 3.01 -2.73
C GLY A 18 12.13 3.02 -1.41
N PRO A 19 12.39 2.04 -0.52
CA PRO A 19 11.67 1.89 0.74
C PRO A 19 11.72 3.13 1.64
N ARG A 20 12.85 3.85 1.65
CA ARG A 20 13.01 5.08 2.45
C ARG A 20 12.05 6.19 2.01
N SER A 21 11.88 6.35 0.70
CA SER A 21 10.99 7.36 0.12
C SER A 21 9.52 7.00 0.37
N ALA A 22 9.17 5.71 0.23
CA ALA A 22 7.85 5.20 0.58
C ALA A 22 7.54 5.37 2.07
N LEU A 23 8.49 5.06 2.97
CA LEU A 23 8.32 5.19 4.42
C LEU A 23 8.08 6.65 4.80
N LYS A 24 8.87 7.58 4.26
CA LYS A 24 8.69 9.00 4.48
C LYS A 24 7.31 9.48 3.99
N LEU A 25 6.88 9.05 2.80
CA LEU A 25 5.56 9.39 2.27
C LEU A 25 4.43 8.98 3.22
N LEU A 26 4.47 7.74 3.73
CA LEU A 26 3.46 7.25 4.66
C LEU A 26 3.47 8.02 5.99
N GLN A 27 4.65 8.40 6.49
CA GLN A 27 4.77 9.22 7.71
C GLN A 27 4.26 10.65 7.52
N ASP A 28 4.61 11.31 6.41
CA ASP A 28 4.12 12.66 6.09
C ASP A 28 2.58 12.68 5.91
N GLU A 29 2.00 11.56 5.45
CA GLU A 29 0.56 11.40 5.25
C GLU A 29 -0.20 10.84 6.46
N ASP A 30 0.50 10.56 7.57
CA ASP A 30 -0.03 9.89 8.76
C ASP A 30 -0.76 8.57 8.42
N ARG A 31 -0.09 7.70 7.66
CA ARG A 31 -0.62 6.42 7.19
C ARG A 31 0.24 5.24 7.62
N GLU A 32 -0.44 4.15 7.95
CA GLU A 32 0.20 2.89 8.33
C GLU A 32 0.50 1.99 7.11
N TYR A 33 -0.26 2.17 6.02
CA TYR A 33 -0.18 1.37 4.80
C TYR A 33 -0.18 2.23 3.54
N GLY A 34 0.41 1.70 2.48
CA GLY A 34 0.40 2.30 1.14
C GLY A 34 0.17 1.28 0.04
N TYR A 35 -0.35 1.75 -1.09
CA TYR A 35 -0.56 0.94 -2.28
C TYR A 35 0.44 1.31 -3.37
N VAL A 36 1.16 0.33 -3.88
CA VAL A 36 2.18 0.50 -4.90
C VAL A 36 1.56 0.33 -6.27
N ILE A 37 1.78 1.31 -7.14
CA ILE A 37 1.40 1.26 -8.56
C ILE A 37 2.60 1.49 -9.48
N GLU A 38 2.55 0.87 -10.64
CA GLU A 38 3.52 1.05 -11.73
C GLU A 38 2.99 2.00 -12.82
N ARG A 39 3.79 2.19 -13.88
CA ARG A 39 3.37 2.93 -15.07
C ARG A 39 2.08 2.33 -15.62
N GLY A 40 1.17 3.20 -16.07
CA GLY A 40 -0.17 2.80 -16.52
C GLY A 40 -1.17 2.55 -15.38
N ASN A 41 -0.88 3.03 -14.16
CA ASN A 41 -1.74 2.86 -12.98
C ASN A 41 -2.04 1.38 -12.63
N LYS A 42 -1.11 0.49 -12.98
CA LYS A 42 -1.22 -0.93 -12.64
C LYS A 42 -0.91 -1.14 -11.17
N PHE A 43 -1.82 -1.79 -10.44
CA PHE A 43 -1.59 -2.20 -9.05
C PHE A 43 -0.50 -3.28 -8.97
N VAL A 44 0.43 -3.12 -8.03
CA VAL A 44 1.55 -4.04 -7.80
C VAL A 44 1.38 -4.78 -6.47
N GLY A 45 0.97 -4.06 -5.41
CA GLY A 45 0.77 -4.64 -4.09
C GLY A 45 0.62 -3.56 -3.02
N ALA A 46 0.51 -3.97 -1.77
CA ALA A 46 0.52 -3.05 -0.62
C ALA A 46 1.85 -3.12 0.12
N VAL A 47 2.12 -2.10 0.93
CA VAL A 47 3.26 -2.04 1.85
C VAL A 47 2.79 -1.48 3.19
N SER A 48 3.51 -1.78 4.28
CA SER A 48 3.28 -1.21 5.61
C SER A 48 4.52 -0.47 6.10
N ILE A 49 4.37 0.33 7.16
CA ILE A 49 5.51 0.93 7.86
C ILE A 49 6.54 -0.14 8.27
N ASP A 50 6.08 -1.29 8.74
CA ASP A 50 6.94 -2.39 9.16
C ASP A 50 7.69 -3.04 7.98
N SER A 51 6.98 -3.35 6.89
CA SER A 51 7.61 -3.98 5.73
C SER A 51 8.64 -3.07 5.08
N LEU A 52 8.37 -1.75 5.03
CA LEU A 52 9.31 -0.75 4.53
C LEU A 52 10.55 -0.60 5.42
N LYS A 53 10.39 -0.63 6.75
CA LYS A 53 11.53 -0.64 7.69
C LYS A 53 12.37 -1.90 7.52
N THR A 54 11.72 -3.05 7.39
CA THR A 54 12.39 -4.34 7.17
C THR A 54 13.20 -4.32 5.88
N ALA A 55 12.61 -3.90 4.75
CA ALA A 55 13.32 -3.78 3.48
C ALA A 55 14.49 -2.77 3.57
N LEU A 56 14.32 -1.66 4.29
CA LEU A 56 15.38 -0.67 4.49
C LEU A 56 16.56 -1.23 5.29
N THR A 57 16.28 -1.96 6.38
CA THR A 57 17.30 -2.63 7.20
C THR A 57 18.05 -3.71 6.42
N GLN A 58 17.35 -4.44 5.55
CA GLN A 58 17.95 -5.46 4.68
C GLN A 58 18.62 -4.88 3.42
N GLN A 59 18.62 -3.56 3.25
CA GLN A 59 19.14 -2.86 2.06
C GLN A 59 18.49 -3.36 0.74
N GLN A 60 17.23 -3.78 0.82
CA GLN A 60 16.46 -4.26 -0.32
C GLN A 60 15.68 -3.13 -0.99
N GLY A 61 15.18 -3.40 -2.19
CA GLY A 61 14.31 -2.49 -2.93
C GLY A 61 12.88 -2.46 -2.42
N LEU A 62 12.07 -1.58 -3.00
CA LEU A 62 10.64 -1.43 -2.67
C LEU A 62 9.84 -2.74 -2.85
N ASP A 63 10.22 -3.57 -3.82
CA ASP A 63 9.58 -4.87 -4.08
C ASP A 63 9.63 -5.82 -2.89
N ALA A 64 10.70 -5.81 -2.11
CA ALA A 64 10.82 -6.67 -0.94
C ALA A 64 9.95 -6.22 0.24
N ALA A 65 9.42 -5.00 0.19
CA ALA A 65 8.47 -4.50 1.18
C ALA A 65 7.02 -4.83 0.83
N LEU A 66 6.76 -5.44 -0.32
CA LEU A 66 5.40 -5.81 -0.72
C LEU A 66 4.88 -6.86 0.26
N ILE A 67 3.75 -6.56 0.89
CA ILE A 67 3.03 -7.49 1.74
C ILE A 67 1.92 -8.16 0.94
N ASP A 68 1.63 -9.40 1.28
CA ASP A 68 0.41 -10.08 0.85
C ASP A 68 -0.76 -9.37 1.55
N ALA A 69 -1.35 -8.39 0.86
CA ALA A 69 -2.54 -7.72 1.32
C ALA A 69 -3.75 -8.62 1.05
N PRO A 70 -4.78 -8.65 1.92
CA PRO A 70 -6.00 -9.38 1.64
C PRO A 70 -6.50 -8.99 0.24
N LEU A 71 -6.84 -10.02 -0.57
CA LEU A 71 -7.11 -9.91 -2.00
C LEU A 71 -7.86 -8.62 -2.34
N ALA A 72 -7.39 -7.92 -3.37
CA ALA A 72 -8.13 -6.82 -3.98
C ALA A 72 -9.57 -7.29 -4.25
N VAL A 73 -10.52 -6.73 -3.50
CA VAL A 73 -11.93 -7.04 -3.67
C VAL A 73 -12.44 -6.31 -4.90
N ASP A 74 -13.14 -7.05 -5.76
CA ASP A 74 -13.69 -6.51 -7.00
C ASP A 74 -14.69 -5.39 -6.68
N ALA A 75 -14.76 -4.35 -7.52
CA ALA A 75 -15.64 -3.20 -7.28
C ALA A 75 -17.13 -3.60 -7.29
N GLN A 76 -17.48 -4.79 -7.78
CA GLN A 76 -18.82 -5.37 -7.73
C GLN A 76 -19.09 -6.23 -6.49
N THR A 77 -18.12 -6.48 -5.61
CA THR A 77 -18.35 -7.27 -4.40
C THR A 77 -19.29 -6.52 -3.46
N PRO A 78 -20.48 -7.06 -3.15
CA PRO A 78 -21.44 -6.40 -2.27
C PRO A 78 -20.87 -6.26 -0.84
N LEU A 79 -21.14 -5.11 -0.21
CA LEU A 79 -20.64 -4.76 1.13
C LEU A 79 -20.95 -5.82 2.21
N SER A 80 -22.02 -6.61 2.03
CA SER A 80 -22.37 -7.72 2.93
C SER A 80 -21.32 -8.84 2.95
N GLU A 81 -20.58 -9.08 1.86
CA GLU A 81 -19.53 -10.11 1.82
C GLU A 81 -18.21 -9.62 2.46
N LEU A 82 -17.96 -8.31 2.51
CA LEU A 82 -16.77 -7.73 3.16
C LEU A 82 -16.84 -7.81 4.69
N LEU A 83 -18.05 -7.80 5.26
CA LEU A 83 -18.27 -7.90 6.71
C LEU A 83 -18.23 -9.34 7.24
N SER A 84 -18.52 -10.34 6.40
CA SER A 84 -18.44 -11.75 6.83
C SER A 84 -17.01 -12.23 7.09
N HIS A 85 -15.99 -11.56 6.54
CA HIS A 85 -14.58 -11.92 6.77
C HIS A 85 -14.00 -11.41 8.10
N VAL A 86 -14.66 -10.43 8.75
CA VAL A 86 -14.27 -9.90 10.07
C VAL A 86 -15.09 -10.51 11.22
N GLY A 87 -16.06 -11.38 10.93
CA GLY A 87 -16.97 -11.98 11.92
C GLY A 87 -16.56 -13.33 12.50
N GLN A 88 -15.35 -13.83 12.24
CA GLN A 88 -14.86 -15.11 12.79
C GLN A 88 -13.45 -15.04 13.39
N ALA A 89 -13.19 -14.00 14.20
CA ALA A 89 -12.06 -13.98 15.14
C ALA A 89 -12.57 -13.79 16.56
#